data_AF-A0A836CDR5-F1
#
_entry.id   AF-A0A836CDR5-F1
#
_cell.length_a   1.000
_cell.length_b   1.000
_cell.length_c   1.000
_cell.angle_alpha   90.00
_cell.angle_beta   90.00
_cell.angle_gamma   90.00
#
_symmetry.space_group_name_H-M   'P 1'
#
loop_
_entity.id
_entity.type
_entity.pdbx_description
1 polymer ?
#
loop_
_entity_poly.entity_id
_entity_poly.type
_entity_poly.pdbx_seq_one_letter_code
_entity_poly.pdbx_strand_id
1 'polypeptide(L)' 'VFMGQWAESCPQQFSALLQELVGMLAQGSIKPLISAVYPLRQVPEALAEVRDRRVQGKVVVTMDEEEASMPRPKL' A
#
# COMPACT_ATOMS: atom_id res chain seq x y z
N VAL A 1 12.64 13.40 -1.62
CA VAL A 1 13.08 12.34 -2.55
C VAL A 1 11.85 11.61 -3.04
N PHE A 2 11.58 11.63 -4.35
CA PHE A 2 10.48 10.86 -4.95
C PHE A 2 11.01 9.51 -5.40
N MET A 3 10.47 8.43 -4.84
CA MET A 3 10.96 7.05 -5.07
C MET A 3 10.93 6.67 -6.55
N GLY A 4 9.91 7.09 -7.32
CA GLY A 4 9.80 6.74 -8.75
C GLY A 4 10.95 7.29 -9.59
N GLN A 5 11.21 8.60 -9.50
CA GLN A 5 12.33 9.22 -10.22
C GLN A 5 13.70 8.70 -9.76
N TRP A 6 13.85 8.42 -8.46
CA TRP A 6 15.08 7.83 -7.94
C TRP A 6 15.30 6.41 -8.45
N ALA A 7 14.24 5.59 -8.52
CA ALA A 7 14.30 4.25 -9.08
C ALA A 7 14.76 4.24 -10.55
N GLU A 8 14.27 5.19 -11.34
CA GLU A 8 14.69 5.38 -12.74
C GLU A 8 16.16 5.82 -12.85
N SER A 9 16.58 6.76 -11.99
CA SER A 9 17.92 7.35 -12.04
C SER A 9 19.01 6.44 -11.44
N CYS A 10 18.65 5.54 -10.53
CA CYS A 10 19.57 4.70 -9.76
C CYS A 10 19.07 3.24 -9.67
N PRO A 11 18.92 2.53 -10.81
CA PRO A 11 18.22 1.23 -10.85
C PRO A 11 18.92 0.13 -10.04
N GLN A 12 20.26 0.12 -9.96
CA GLN A 12 20.99 -0.89 -9.18
C GLN A 12 20.77 -0.71 -7.67
N GLN A 13 20.78 0.55 -7.20
CA GLN A 13 20.56 0.86 -5.79
C GLN A 13 19.10 0.58 -5.40
N PHE A 14 18.16 0.92 -6.27
CA PHE A 14 16.74 0.61 -6.07
C PHE A 14 16.48 -0.90 -6.03
N SER A 15 17.12 -1.68 -6.91
CA SER A 15 17.03 -3.14 -6.89
C SER A 15 17.54 -3.73 -5.57
N ALA A 16 18.69 -3.27 -5.08
CA ALA A 16 19.23 -3.70 -3.79
C ALA A 16 18.28 -3.36 -2.62
N LEU A 17 17.72 -2.15 -2.61
CA LEU A 17 16.72 -1.74 -1.62
C LEU A 17 15.48 -2.65 -1.65
N LEU A 18 14.95 -2.95 -2.83
CA LEU A 18 13.80 -3.84 -2.97
C LEU A 18 14.10 -5.26 -2.49
N GLN A 19 15.28 -5.79 -2.79
CA GLN A 19 15.71 -7.12 -2.31
C GLN A 19 15.74 -7.18 -0.78
N GLU A 20 16.28 -6.14 -0.13
CA GLU A 20 16.30 -6.05 1.32
C GLU A 20 14.88 -5.99 1.91
N LEU A 21 14.02 -5.10 1.39
CA LEU A 21 12.63 -4.95 1.85
C LEU A 21 11.83 -6.25 1.68
N VAL A 22 11.95 -6.93 0.54
CA VAL A 22 11.28 -8.22 0.32
C VAL A 22 11.83 -9.30 1.25
N GLY A 23 13.14 -9.30 1.51
CA GLY A 23 13.76 -10.18 2.51
C GLY A 23 13.18 -9.96 3.90
N MET A 24 13.06 -8.71 4.35
CA MET A 24 12.45 -8.37 5.64
C MET A 24 10.96 -8.77 5.71
N LEU A 25 10.22 -8.62 4.60
CA LEU A 25 8.82 -9.03 4.51
C LEU A 25 8.68 -10.56 4.62
N ALA A 26 9.52 -11.31 3.91
CA ALA A 26 9.53 -12.77 3.95
C ALA A 26 9.89 -13.32 5.34
N GLN A 27 10.77 -12.62 6.07
CA GLN A 27 11.12 -12.94 7.46
C GLN A 27 10.05 -12.55 8.47
N GLY A 28 9.06 -11.74 8.08
CA GLY A 28 8.04 -11.20 9.00
C GLY A 28 8.53 -10.04 9.87
N SER A 29 9.74 -9.53 9.64
CA SER A 29 10.32 -8.38 10.36
C SER A 29 9.58 -7.07 10.07
N ILE A 30 8.92 -6.99 8.92
CA ILE A 30 8.00 -5.91 8.57
C ILE A 30 6.63 -6.49 8.19
N LYS A 31 5.57 -5.84 8.66
CA LYS A 31 4.19 -6.21 8.33
C LYS A 31 3.46 -4.99 7.75
N PRO A 32 3.06 -5.01 6.47
CA PRO A 32 2.26 -3.94 5.89
C PRO A 32 0.94 -3.80 6.65
N LEU A 33 0.61 -2.57 7.02
CA LEU A 33 -0.67 -2.24 7.64
C LEU A 33 -1.64 -1.76 6.56
N ILE A 34 -2.57 -2.61 6.16
CA ILE A 34 -3.66 -2.27 5.24
C ILE A 34 -4.83 -1.77 6.06
N SER A 35 -5.17 -0.49 5.94
CA SER A 35 -6.27 0.13 6.69
C SER A 35 -7.63 -0.24 6.11
N ALA A 36 -7.73 -0.28 4.77
CA ALA A 36 -8.96 -0.54 4.05
C ALA A 36 -8.67 -0.98 2.61
N VAL A 37 -9.62 -1.73 2.05
CA VAL A 37 -9.64 -2.15 0.65
C VAL A 37 -10.97 -1.66 0.05
N TYR A 38 -10.90 -0.97 -1.09
CA TYR A 38 -12.06 -0.45 -1.80
C TYR A 38 -12.08 -0.97 -3.24
N PRO A 39 -13.24 -1.32 -3.81
CA PRO A 39 -13.34 -1.55 -5.25
C PRO A 39 -13.11 -0.24 -6.01
N LEU A 40 -12.71 -0.33 -7.28
CA LEU A 40 -12.42 0.84 -8.13
C LEU A 40 -13.54 1.90 -8.14
N ARG A 41 -14.81 1.47 -8.11
CA ARG A 41 -15.97 2.39 -8.07
C ARG A 41 -16.02 3.27 -6.80
N GLN A 42 -15.33 2.88 -5.72
CA GLN A 42 -15.31 3.56 -4.42
C GLN A 42 -14.02 4.35 -4.18
N VAL A 43 -13.25 4.65 -5.24
CA VAL A 43 -12.08 5.53 -5.15
C VAL A 43 -12.41 6.91 -4.54
N PRO A 44 -13.55 7.58 -4.86
CA PRO A 44 -13.88 8.85 -4.23
C PRO A 44 -13.95 8.77 -2.69
N GLU A 45 -14.54 7.71 -2.16
CA GLU A 45 -14.65 7.44 -0.72
C GLU A 45 -13.28 7.13 -0.12
N ALA A 46 -12.48 6.30 -0.79
CA ALA A 46 -11.11 5.99 -0.39
C ALA A 46 -10.25 7.26 -0.26
N LEU A 47 -10.37 8.19 -1.22
CA LEU A 47 -9.65 9.47 -1.20
C LEU A 47 -10.18 10.41 -0.10
N ALA A 48 -11.49 10.41 0.15
CA ALA A 48 -12.08 11.18 1.24
C ALA A 48 -11.55 10.72 2.61
N GLU A 49 -11.43 9.41 2.85
CA GLU A 49 -10.84 8.85 4.08
C GLU A 49 -9.38 9.27 4.29
N VAL A 50 -8.58 9.28 3.21
CA VAL A 50 -7.18 9.75 3.25
C VAL A 50 -7.12 11.25 3.54
N ARG A 51 -7.93 12.05 2.84
CA ARG A 51 -8.03 13.51 3.03
C ARG A 51 -8.42 13.85 4.46
N ASP A 52 -9.39 13.13 5.02
CA ASP A 52 -9.92 13.34 6.35
C ASP A 52 -9.03 12.69 7.44
N ARG A 53 -7.86 12.13 7.07
CA ARG A 53 -6.85 11.52 7.95
C ARG A 53 -7.39 10.37 8.81
N ARG A 54 -8.36 9.61 8.31
CA ARG A 54 -8.90 8.42 8.99
C ARG A 54 -8.09 7.15 8.72
N VAL A 55 -7.21 7.18 7.72
CA VAL A 55 -6.36 6.06 7.31
C VAL A 55 -5.10 5.98 8.15
N GLN A 56 -4.85 4.82 8.75
CA GLN A 56 -3.58 4.47 9.40
C GLN A 56 -2.89 3.35 8.63
N GLY A 57 -1.90 3.70 7.81
CA GLY A 57 -1.24 2.76 6.90
C GLY A 57 -1.64 2.98 5.44
N LYS A 58 -1.96 1.90 4.74
CA LYS A 58 -2.22 1.90 3.29
C LYS A 58 -3.69 1.62 2.97
N VAL A 59 -4.25 2.38 2.04
CA VAL A 59 -5.49 2.02 1.34
C VAL A 59 -5.15 1.30 0.04
N VAL A 60 -5.85 0.20 -0.23
CA VAL A 60 -5.72 -0.58 -1.47
C VAL A 60 -7.01 -0.42 -2.27
N VAL A 61 -6.86 -0.30 -3.59
CA VAL A 61 -7.99 -0.29 -4.52
C VAL A 61 -7.93 -1.57 -5.37
N THR A 62 -9.00 -2.35 -5.36
CA THR A 62 -9.13 -3.57 -6.17
C THR A 62 -9.83 -3.27 -7.49
N MET A 63 -9.46 -4.03 -8.52
CA MET A 63 -10.10 -3.94 -9.83
C MET A 63 -11.42 -4.71 -9.87
N ASP A 64 -11.58 -5.69 -8.99
CA ASP A 64 -12.78 -6.53 -8.92
C ASP A 64 -13.91 -5.83 -8.15
N GLU A 65 -15.12 -5.92 -8.70
CA GLU A 65 -16.28 -5.21 -8.16
C GLU A 65 -16.84 -5.83 -6.86
N GLU A 66 -16.57 -7.11 -6.62
CA GLU A 66 -17.16 -7.86 -5.49
C GLU A 66 -16.27 -7.89 -4.24
N GLU A 67 -14.96 -7.63 -4.35
CA GLU A 67 -14.04 -7.85 -3.23
C GLU A 67 -13.90 -6.61 -2.31
N ALA A 68 -15.02 -6.19 -1.73
CA ALA A 68 -15.05 -5.31 -0.56
C ALA A 68 -15.08 -6.10 0.77
N SER A 69 -14.73 -7.40 0.73
CA SER A 69 -14.95 -8.35 1.83
C SER A 69 -13.71 -8.59 2.73
N MET A 70 -12.69 -7.73 2.69
CA MET A 70 -11.64 -7.77 3.71
C MET A 70 -12.14 -7.02 4.96
N PRO A 71 -12.36 -7.70 6.10
CA PRO A 71 -12.77 -7.04 7.32
C PRO A 71 -11.67 -6.07 7.78
N ARG A 72 -12.06 -4.85 8.17
CA ARG A 72 -11.15 -3.84 8.70
C ARG A 72 -10.38 -4.48 9.86
N PRO A 73 -9.04 -4.48 9.86
CA PRO A 73 -8.30 -4.91 11.05
C PRO A 73 -8.74 -4.03 12.21
N LYS A 74 -9.26 -4.66 13.28
CA LYS A 74 -9.52 -3.96 14.53
C LYS A 74 -8.17 -3.53 15.08
N LEU A 75 -7.98 -2.22 15.19
CA LEU A 75 -6.94 -1.63 16.03
C LEU A 75 -7.09 -2.10 17.47
#